data_AF-A0A1F6H3I7-F1
#
_entry.id   AF-A0A1F6H3I7-F1
#
_cell.length_a   1.000
_cell.length_b   1.000
_cell.length_c   1.000
_cell.angle_alpha   90.00
_cell.angle_beta   90.00
_cell.angle_gamma   90.00
#
_symmetry.space_group_name_H-M   'P 1'
#
loop_
_entity.id
_entity.type
_entity.pdbx_description
1 polymer ?
#
loop_
_entity_poly.entity_id
_entity_poly.type
_entity_poly.pdbx_seq_one_letter_code
_entity_poly.pdbx_strand_id
1 'polypeptide(L)'
;MKSLGLLLVLCTLAPAFLHAGLPTEPGLDALTLKKMRWLERFGTPIRAGSPDHKVQTFGCNHGDQVLLRHQWGLEQTWLQEHLVECPAFFFDLQPPED
;
A
#
# COMPACT_ATOMS: atom_id res chain seq x y z
N MET A 1 -46.02 34.38 -12.02
CA MET A 1 -45.16 33.42 -12.76
C MET A 1 -43.68 33.78 -12.55
N LYS A 2 -43.09 33.43 -11.39
CA LYS A 2 -41.66 33.70 -11.09
C LYS A 2 -41.17 32.71 -10.04
N SER A 3 -40.72 31.52 -10.45
CA SER A 3 -39.98 30.56 -9.59
C SER A 3 -39.44 29.40 -10.44
N LEU A 4 -38.61 29.70 -11.43
CA LEU A 4 -37.96 28.66 -12.25
C LEU A 4 -36.48 28.93 -12.53
N GLY A 5 -35.89 29.92 -11.86
CA GLY A 5 -34.49 30.32 -12.05
C GLY A 5 -33.58 29.98 -10.86
N LEU A 6 -34.02 29.14 -9.92
CA LEU A 6 -33.26 28.82 -8.70
C LEU A 6 -32.80 27.36 -8.61
N LEU A 7 -32.86 26.62 -9.72
CA LEU A 7 -32.53 25.18 -9.74
C LEU A 7 -31.26 24.84 -10.54
N LEU A 8 -30.64 25.83 -11.20
CA LEU A 8 -29.46 25.63 -12.06
C LEU A 8 -28.11 25.96 -11.40
N VAL A 9 -28.09 26.49 -10.17
CA VAL A 9 -26.84 26.84 -9.46
C VAL A 9 -26.34 25.74 -8.52
N LEU A 10 -27.17 24.73 -8.22
CA LEU A 10 -26.80 23.64 -7.30
C LEU A 10 -26.04 22.47 -7.94
N CYS A 11 -25.75 22.50 -9.25
CA CYS A 11 -25.04 21.42 -9.95
C CYS A 11 -23.53 21.64 -10.13
N THR A 12 -22.95 22.74 -9.62
CA THR A 12 -21.52 23.04 -9.83
C THR A 12 -20.63 22.75 -8.61
N LEU A 13 -21.20 22.26 -7.50
CA LEU A 13 -20.50 22.10 -6.22
C LEU A 13 -20.64 20.68 -5.62
N ALA A 14 -20.80 19.67 -6.46
CA ALA A 14 -20.76 18.28 -6.03
C ALA A 14 -20.08 17.40 -7.10
N PRO A 15 -19.05 16.62 -6.77
CA PRO A 15 -17.96 16.95 -5.87
C PRO A 15 -16.61 16.50 -6.51
N ALA A 16 -15.51 17.17 -6.13
CA ALA A 16 -14.13 16.82 -6.49
C ALA A 16 -13.62 15.49 -5.87
N PHE A 17 -14.49 14.46 -5.80
CA PHE A 17 -14.26 13.21 -5.06
C PHE A 17 -14.08 11.98 -5.97
N LEU A 18 -14.03 12.14 -7.29
CA LEU A 18 -13.78 11.02 -8.21
C LEU A 18 -12.30 10.63 -8.35
N HIS A 19 -11.37 11.21 -7.57
CA HIS A 19 -9.92 11.03 -7.77
C HIS A 19 -9.14 10.35 -6.64
N ALA A 20 -9.79 9.71 -5.66
CA ALA A 20 -9.07 9.05 -4.55
C ALA A 20 -9.40 7.56 -4.35
N GLY A 21 -10.04 6.92 -5.33
CA GLY A 21 -10.27 5.47 -5.32
C GLY A 21 -9.23 4.73 -6.15
N LEU A 22 -7.96 4.71 -5.72
CA LEU A 22 -7.05 3.66 -6.18
C LEU A 22 -7.68 2.30 -5.83
N PRO A 23 -7.56 1.27 -6.68
CA PRO A 23 -8.11 -0.06 -6.36
C PRO A 23 -7.51 -0.53 -5.04
N THR A 24 -8.29 -0.40 -3.96
CA THR A 24 -8.01 -1.06 -2.70
C THR A 24 -8.34 -2.52 -2.95
N GLU A 25 -7.34 -3.39 -2.94
CA GLU A 25 -7.57 -4.83 -2.94
C GLU A 25 -8.56 -5.16 -1.81
N PRO A 26 -9.68 -5.84 -2.10
CA PRO A 26 -10.72 -6.04 -1.11
C PRO A 26 -10.17 -6.87 0.05
N GLY A 27 -10.13 -6.27 1.26
CA GLY A 27 -9.78 -6.97 2.49
C GLY A 27 -8.51 -6.52 3.22
N LEU A 28 -7.77 -5.52 2.71
CA LEU A 28 -6.58 -4.99 3.39
C LEU A 28 -6.88 -3.69 4.15
N ASP A 29 -6.39 -3.59 5.39
CA ASP A 29 -6.48 -2.35 6.17
C ASP A 29 -5.54 -1.24 5.62
N ALA A 30 -5.81 0.01 6.00
CA ALA A 30 -5.09 1.17 5.48
C ALA A 30 -3.59 1.17 5.83
N LEU A 31 -3.20 0.60 6.98
CA LEU A 31 -1.81 0.50 7.39
C LEU A 31 -1.07 -0.54 6.55
N THR A 32 -1.69 -1.70 6.31
CA THR A 32 -1.14 -2.74 5.41
C THR A 32 -0.95 -2.20 4.01
N LEU A 33 -1.94 -1.49 3.46
CA LEU A 33 -1.82 -0.87 2.14
C LEU A 33 -0.69 0.17 2.07
N LYS A 34 -0.51 0.96 3.14
CA LYS A 34 0.59 1.93 3.24
C LYS A 34 1.96 1.22 3.24
N LYS A 35 2.10 0.14 4.01
CA LYS A 35 3.33 -0.67 4.07
C LYS A 35 3.65 -1.31 2.72
N MET A 36 2.66 -1.89 2.04
CA MET A 36 2.83 -2.47 0.69
C MET A 36 3.29 -1.44 -0.35
N ARG A 37 2.65 -0.26 -0.40
CA ARG A 37 3.04 0.82 -1.34
C ARG A 37 4.45 1.35 -1.09
N TRP A 38 4.88 1.37 0.17
CA TRP A 38 6.23 1.75 0.51
C TRP A 38 7.23 0.70 0.00
N LEU A 39 6.96 -0.59 0.22
CA LEU A 39 7.80 -1.69 -0.29
C LEU A 39 7.92 -1.68 -1.82
N GLU A 40 6.83 -1.40 -2.53
CA GLU A 40 6.86 -1.27 -4.00
C GLU A 40 7.73 -0.12 -4.49
N ARG A 41 7.88 0.94 -3.69
CA ARG A 41 8.65 2.13 -4.06
C ARG A 41 10.12 2.06 -3.62
N PHE A 42 10.38 1.50 -2.45
CA PHE A 42 11.69 1.59 -1.79
C PHE A 42 12.30 0.23 -1.45
N GLY A 43 11.51 -0.86 -1.48
CA GLY A 43 11.97 -2.20 -1.16
C GLY A 43 12.96 -2.75 -2.19
N THR A 44 13.74 -3.74 -1.76
CA THR A 44 14.64 -4.47 -2.63
C THR A 44 13.86 -5.50 -3.44
N PRO A 45 13.95 -5.50 -4.79
CA PRO A 45 13.27 -6.50 -5.60
C PRO A 45 13.90 -7.87 -5.40
N ILE A 46 13.09 -8.86 -4.99
CA ILE A 46 13.53 -10.25 -4.79
C ILE A 46 13.06 -11.08 -5.99
N ARG A 47 14.01 -11.82 -6.58
CA ARG A 47 13.77 -12.74 -7.68
C ARG A 47 13.85 -14.16 -7.16
N ALA A 48 12.76 -14.91 -7.28
CA ALA A 48 12.79 -16.33 -6.99
C ALA A 48 13.25 -17.10 -8.24
N GLY A 49 14.37 -17.81 -8.12
CA GLY A 49 14.89 -18.69 -9.17
C GLY A 49 15.48 -17.97 -10.38
N SER A 50 15.59 -18.72 -11.49
CA SER A 50 16.35 -18.40 -12.72
C SER A 50 16.25 -16.93 -13.16
N PRO A 51 17.33 -16.33 -13.72
CA PRO A 51 17.40 -14.92 -14.12
C PRO A 51 16.25 -14.42 -15.00
N ASP A 52 15.56 -15.32 -15.71
CA ASP A 52 14.42 -15.03 -16.59
C ASP A 52 13.10 -14.79 -15.82
N HIS A 53 13.06 -15.10 -14.52
CA HIS A 53 11.87 -14.88 -13.70
C HIS A 53 11.68 -13.39 -13.42
N LYS A 54 10.45 -12.91 -13.65
CA LYS A 54 10.04 -11.57 -13.22
C LYS A 54 10.17 -11.45 -11.71
N VAL A 55 10.56 -10.27 -11.24
CA VAL A 55 10.56 -9.92 -9.81
C VAL A 55 9.22 -10.34 -9.21
N GLN A 56 9.26 -11.22 -8.21
CA GLN A 56 8.03 -11.79 -7.63
C GLN A 56 7.57 -10.99 -6.41
N THR A 57 8.51 -10.42 -5.66
CA THR A 57 8.26 -9.78 -4.37
C THR A 57 9.24 -8.62 -4.16
N PHE A 58 8.89 -7.70 -3.26
CA PHE A 58 9.78 -6.66 -2.75
C PHE A 58 9.97 -6.87 -1.26
N GLY A 59 11.21 -6.77 -0.78
CA GLY A 59 11.55 -7.00 0.62
C GLY A 59 12.31 -5.84 1.26
N CYS A 60 12.19 -5.73 2.58
CA CYS A 60 13.11 -4.98 3.43
C CYS A 60 13.39 -5.79 4.70
N ASN A 61 14.47 -5.51 5.41
CA ASN A 61 14.82 -6.17 6.68
C ASN A 61 14.75 -5.21 7.87
N HIS A 62 14.49 -5.72 9.07
CA HIS A 62 14.66 -4.99 10.32
C HIS A 62 15.18 -5.94 11.39
N GLY A 63 16.43 -5.74 11.82
CA GLY A 63 17.09 -6.69 12.71
C GLY A 63 17.24 -8.07 12.04
N ASP A 64 16.60 -9.08 12.62
CA ASP A 64 16.58 -10.48 12.14
C ASP A 64 15.34 -10.83 11.30
N GLN A 65 14.42 -9.89 11.11
CA GLN A 65 13.16 -10.10 10.41
C GLN A 65 13.17 -9.43 9.05
N VAL A 66 12.45 -10.03 8.09
CA VAL A 66 12.27 -9.53 6.74
C VAL A 66 10.78 -9.38 6.48
N LEU A 67 10.36 -8.23 5.95
CA LEU A 67 9.00 -8.03 5.47
C LEU A 67 8.98 -8.11 3.94
N LEU A 68 8.19 -9.05 3.42
CA LEU A 68 8.00 -9.27 2.00
C LEU A 68 6.62 -8.79 1.56
N ARG A 69 6.56 -8.11 0.41
CA ARG A 69 5.31 -7.76 -0.28
C ARG A 69 5.00 -8.82 -1.33
N HIS A 70 3.86 -9.48 -1.17
CA HIS A 70 3.25 -10.38 -2.14
C HIS A 70 2.10 -9.70 -2.87
N GLN A 71 1.54 -10.37 -3.88
CA GLN A 71 0.34 -9.88 -4.57
C GLN A 71 -0.91 -9.93 -3.68
N TRP A 72 -0.90 -10.71 -2.60
CA TRP A 72 -2.03 -10.91 -1.71
C TRP A 72 -1.85 -10.24 -0.33
N GLY A 73 -0.74 -9.54 -0.10
CA GLY A 73 -0.47 -8.89 1.19
C GLY A 73 1.00 -8.85 1.58
N LEU A 74 1.24 -8.90 2.88
CA LEU A 74 2.57 -8.84 3.51
C LEU A 74 2.88 -10.15 4.23
N GLU A 75 4.14 -10.60 4.15
CA GLU A 75 4.64 -11.78 4.84
C GLU A 75 5.90 -11.41 5.64
N GLN A 76 6.01 -11.88 6.88
CA GLN A 76 7.22 -11.75 7.69
C GLN A 76 8.00 -13.06 7.68
N THR A 77 9.31 -12.99 7.49
CA THR A 77 10.21 -14.15 7.38
C THR A 77 11.60 -13.85 7.97
N TRP A 78 12.48 -14.84 8.02
CA TRP A 78 13.84 -14.76 8.58
C TRP A 78 14.92 -15.06 7.52
N LEU A 79 14.64 -14.69 6.27
CA LEU A 79 15.58 -14.88 5.16
C LEU A 79 16.85 -14.03 5.37
N GLN A 80 18.01 -14.65 5.21
CA GLN A 80 19.29 -13.95 5.21
C GLN A 80 19.60 -13.39 3.82
N GLU A 81 18.94 -12.29 3.48
CA GLU A 81 19.21 -11.54 2.25
C GLU A 81 19.75 -10.14 2.54
N HIS A 82 20.53 -9.60 1.60
CA HIS A 82 20.99 -8.22 1.64
C HIS A 82 19.87 -7.30 1.17
N LEU A 83 18.98 -6.91 2.09
CA LEU A 83 17.85 -6.04 1.83
C LEU A 83 18.10 -4.63 2.39
N VAL A 84 17.31 -3.67 1.92
CA VAL A 84 17.23 -2.34 2.54
C VAL A 84 16.57 -2.43 3.92
N GLU A 85 16.99 -1.56 4.84
CA GLU A 85 16.40 -1.48 6.18
C GLU A 85 14.95 -0.98 6.12
N CYS A 86 14.02 -1.68 6.77
CA CYS A 86 12.65 -1.26 6.95
C CYS A 86 12.55 -0.21 8.08
N PRO A 87 11.58 0.70 7.99
CA PRO A 87 11.16 1.48 9.15
C PRO A 87 10.62 0.57 10.26
N ALA A 88 10.99 0.82 11.52
CA ALA A 88 10.61 -0.02 12.68
C ALA A 88 9.09 -0.24 12.82
N PHE A 89 8.26 0.77 12.50
CA PHE A 89 6.80 0.69 12.55
C PHE A 89 6.19 -0.39 11.62
N PHE A 90 7.00 -0.96 10.72
CA PHE A 90 6.58 -2.08 9.89
C PHE A 90 6.35 -3.34 10.71
N PHE A 91 7.07 -3.49 11.82
CA PHE A 91 7.07 -4.68 12.68
C PHE A 91 6.46 -4.42 14.06
N ASP A 92 6.22 -3.16 14.43
CA ASP A 92 5.42 -2.85 15.61
C ASP A 92 3.96 -3.25 15.38
N LEU A 93 3.55 -4.32 16.08
CA LEU A 93 2.16 -4.69 16.33
C LEU A 93 1.57 -3.78 17.42
N GLN A 94 1.60 -2.46 17.23
CA GLN A 94 0.68 -1.61 17.98
C GLN A 94 -0.56 -1.40 17.10
N PRO A 95 -1.77 -1.79 17.55
CA PRO A 95 -2.97 -1.34 16.89
C PRO A 95 -2.89 0.19 16.81
N PRO A 96 -3.36 0.81 15.71
CA PRO A 96 -3.42 2.27 15.66
C PRO A 96 -4.12 2.76 16.92
N GLU A 97 -3.41 3.54 17.75
CA GLU A 97 -4.07 4.29 18.81
C GLU A 97 -5.04 5.26 18.13
N ASP A 98 -6.33 5.10 18.44
CA ASP A 98 -7.40 6.00 18.03
C ASP A 98 -7.14 7.47 18.44
#